data_AF-A0A1T4ZF75-F1
#
_entry.id   AF-A0A1T4ZF75-F1
#
_cell.length_a   1.000
_cell.length_b   1.000
_cell.length_c   1.000
_cell.angle_alpha   90.00
_cell.angle_beta   90.00
_cell.angle_gamma   90.00
#
_symmetry.space_group_name_H-M   'P 1'
#
loop_
_entity.id
_entity.type
_entity.pdbx_description
1 polymer ?
#
loop_
_entity_poly.entity_id
_entity_poly.type
_entity_poly.pdbx_seq_one_letter_code
_entity_poly.pdbx_strand_id
1 'polypeptide(L)'
;MSGRLEYRKIFRFPNLERSEYEVTSEETVDYNCFAFAADEDECRWDPVDPDGYWPDGVPRELTLDAFIKAYQTMGYECCDNCNLEPGFQKIAIYTYNGEPQHAARQEEDGMWKSKLGDWEDIKHELQGLENPNYYGVVEQILKRPIS
;
A
#
# COMPACT_ATOMS: atom_id res chain seq x y z
N MET A 1 16.49 15.50 3.80
CA MET A 1 15.55 15.06 2.74
C MET A 1 14.54 16.17 2.53
N SER A 2 14.31 16.57 1.27
CA SER A 2 13.26 17.52 0.90
C SER A 2 11.93 16.89 1.29
N GLY A 3 11.13 17.53 2.13
CA GLY A 3 9.85 16.99 2.62
C GLY A 3 8.76 16.82 1.55
N ARG A 4 9.11 16.90 0.25
CA ARG A 4 8.22 16.75 -0.90
C ARG A 4 8.92 16.02 -2.03
N LEU A 5 8.14 15.27 -2.80
CA LEU A 5 8.58 14.52 -3.97
C LEU A 5 9.07 15.46 -5.08
N GLU A 6 9.94 14.94 -5.95
CA GLU A 6 10.28 15.64 -7.18
C GLU A 6 9.03 15.89 -8.04
N TYR A 7 8.96 17.07 -8.69
CA TYR A 7 7.78 17.50 -9.46
C TYR A 7 7.32 16.48 -10.52
N ARG A 8 8.26 15.77 -11.15
CA ARG A 8 7.95 14.73 -12.15
C ARG A 8 7.18 13.54 -11.57
N LYS A 9 7.41 13.22 -10.30
CA LYS A 9 6.72 12.13 -9.58
C LYS A 9 5.31 12.54 -9.18
N ILE A 10 5.16 13.79 -8.73
CA ILE A 10 3.87 14.39 -8.34
C ILE A 10 2.84 14.32 -9.47
N PHE A 11 3.27 14.46 -10.73
CA PHE A 11 2.35 14.37 -11.88
C PHE A 11 1.57 13.04 -11.97
N ARG A 12 2.09 11.96 -11.38
CA ARG A 12 1.39 10.67 -11.29
C ARG A 12 0.31 10.63 -10.20
N PHE A 13 0.37 11.56 -9.25
CA PHE A 13 -0.47 11.59 -8.04
C PHE A 13 -1.07 13.00 -7.85
N PRO A 14 -2.02 13.41 -8.71
CA PRO A 14 -2.57 14.77 -8.70
C PRO A 14 -3.25 15.16 -7.39
N ASN A 15 -3.72 14.18 -6.60
CA ASN A 15 -4.32 14.43 -5.29
C ASN A 15 -3.28 14.82 -4.24
N LEU A 16 -2.02 14.37 -4.34
CA LEU A 16 -0.94 14.77 -3.41
C LEU A 16 -0.64 16.27 -3.46
N GLU A 17 -0.90 16.96 -4.58
CA GLU A 17 -0.77 18.42 -4.64
C GLU A 17 -1.82 19.15 -3.79
N ARG A 18 -2.91 18.46 -3.45
CA ARG A 18 -4.10 19.00 -2.78
C ARG A 18 -4.30 18.44 -1.38
N SER A 19 -3.44 17.53 -0.94
CA SER A 19 -3.49 16.87 0.37
C SER A 19 -2.15 17.00 1.09
N GLU A 20 -2.15 16.74 2.39
CA GLU A 20 -0.89 16.66 3.14
C GLU A 20 -0.18 15.34 2.84
N TYR A 21 1.14 15.43 2.61
CA TYR A 21 2.02 14.28 2.51
C TYR A 21 3.46 14.65 2.87
N GLU A 22 4.24 13.64 3.24
CA GLU A 22 5.65 13.77 3.61
C GLU A 22 6.45 12.61 3.02
N VAL A 23 7.65 12.91 2.49
CA VAL A 23 8.63 11.89 2.09
C VAL A 23 9.40 11.42 3.32
N THR A 24 9.45 10.11 3.53
CA THR A 24 9.94 9.51 4.79
C THR A 24 11.13 8.57 4.61
N SER A 25 11.57 8.30 3.38
CA SER A 25 12.76 7.50 3.08
C SER A 25 13.52 8.05 1.87
N GLU A 26 14.71 7.50 1.62
CA GLU A 26 15.35 7.57 0.30
C GLU A 26 14.70 6.57 -0.67
N GLU A 27 14.98 6.69 -1.96
CA GLU A 27 14.53 5.72 -2.97
C GLU A 27 15.22 4.37 -2.78
N THR A 28 14.47 3.29 -2.95
CA THR A 28 15.03 1.92 -3.01
C THR A 28 14.16 1.01 -3.89
N VAL A 29 14.77 -0.02 -4.47
CA VAL A 29 14.09 -1.06 -5.26
C VAL A 29 13.84 -2.35 -4.48
N ASP A 30 14.35 -2.46 -3.24
CA ASP A 30 14.45 -3.72 -2.49
C ASP A 30 13.09 -4.32 -2.13
N TYR A 31 12.08 -3.47 -1.92
CA TYR A 31 10.70 -3.85 -1.62
C TYR A 31 9.69 -2.97 -2.37
N ASN A 32 8.45 -3.41 -2.41
CA ASN A 32 7.34 -2.72 -3.05
C ASN A 32 6.22 -2.37 -2.04
N CYS A 33 5.17 -1.70 -2.51
CA CYS A 33 4.05 -1.29 -1.66
C CYS A 33 3.31 -2.44 -0.99
N PHE A 34 3.23 -3.60 -1.65
CA PHE A 34 2.56 -4.77 -1.11
C PHE A 34 3.34 -5.40 0.05
N ALA A 35 4.66 -5.55 -0.10
CA ALA A 35 5.57 -5.96 0.96
C ALA A 35 5.59 -4.94 2.10
N PHE A 36 5.65 -3.63 1.77
CA PHE A 36 5.62 -2.57 2.77
C PHE A 36 4.35 -2.64 3.65
N ALA A 37 3.17 -2.86 3.05
CA ALA A 37 1.93 -3.03 3.80
C ALA A 37 1.90 -4.30 4.65
N ALA A 38 2.70 -5.31 4.29
CA ALA A 38 2.96 -6.50 5.09
C ALA A 38 3.99 -6.27 6.22
N ASP A 39 4.57 -5.07 6.34
CA ASP A 39 5.68 -4.76 7.26
C ASP A 39 6.99 -5.49 6.89
N GLU A 40 7.22 -5.70 5.58
CA GLU A 40 8.43 -6.32 5.03
C GLU A 40 9.17 -5.35 4.10
N ASP A 41 10.48 -5.18 4.32
CA ASP A 41 11.37 -4.31 3.55
C ASP A 41 12.58 -5.05 2.93
N GLU A 42 12.66 -6.36 3.10
CA GLU A 42 13.74 -7.21 2.56
C GLU A 42 13.33 -8.01 1.32
N CYS A 43 12.07 -7.92 0.88
CA CYS A 43 11.58 -8.61 -0.31
C CYS A 43 10.48 -7.85 -1.04
N ARG A 44 10.20 -8.28 -2.29
CA ARG A 44 9.06 -7.78 -3.08
C ARG A 44 7.96 -8.83 -3.11
N TRP A 45 6.74 -8.41 -2.78
CA TRP A 45 5.54 -9.25 -2.90
C TRP A 45 4.97 -9.10 -4.30
N ASP A 46 5.06 -10.15 -5.11
CA ASP A 46 4.60 -10.11 -6.50
C ASP A 46 4.14 -11.51 -6.95
N PRO A 47 2.84 -11.72 -7.24
CA PRO A 47 2.35 -13.02 -7.65
C PRO A 47 2.79 -13.42 -9.07
N VAL A 48 3.13 -12.46 -9.94
CA VAL A 48 3.47 -12.73 -11.35
C VAL A 48 4.96 -12.82 -11.61
N ASP A 49 5.79 -12.22 -10.77
CA ASP A 49 7.24 -12.42 -10.78
C ASP A 49 7.59 -13.78 -10.15
N PRO A 50 8.23 -14.73 -10.87
CA PRO A 50 8.66 -16.00 -10.30
C PRO A 50 9.67 -15.87 -9.14
N ASP A 51 10.46 -14.80 -9.12
CA ASP A 51 11.43 -14.51 -8.06
C ASP A 51 10.81 -13.65 -6.93
N GLY A 52 9.59 -13.13 -7.15
CA GLY A 52 8.82 -12.39 -6.16
C GLY A 52 8.29 -13.31 -5.06
N TYR A 53 8.34 -12.82 -3.82
CA TYR A 53 7.71 -13.51 -2.70
C TYR A 53 6.19 -13.57 -2.88
N TRP A 54 5.61 -14.71 -2.52
CA TRP A 54 4.17 -14.85 -2.37
C TRP A 54 3.88 -15.91 -1.30
N PRO A 55 2.89 -15.71 -0.41
CA PRO A 55 2.60 -16.67 0.65
C PRO A 55 2.19 -18.06 0.13
N ASP A 56 2.68 -19.10 0.80
CA ASP A 56 2.34 -20.48 0.49
C ASP A 56 0.83 -20.74 0.64
N GLY A 57 0.26 -21.49 -0.30
CA GLY A 57 -1.17 -21.85 -0.30
C GLY A 57 -2.11 -20.75 -0.81
N VAL A 58 -1.59 -19.59 -1.21
CA VAL A 58 -2.36 -18.51 -1.85
C VAL A 58 -2.18 -18.57 -3.37
N PRO A 59 -3.26 -18.47 -4.18
CA PRO A 59 -3.15 -18.40 -5.63
C PRO A 59 -2.24 -17.24 -6.07
N ARG A 60 -1.31 -17.51 -7.00
CA ARG A 60 -0.45 -16.50 -7.61
C ARG A 60 -1.18 -15.81 -8.77
N GLU A 61 -2.08 -14.90 -8.42
CA GLU A 61 -2.93 -14.20 -9.39
C GLU A 61 -2.99 -12.69 -9.08
N LEU A 62 -3.06 -11.85 -10.12
CA LEU A 62 -3.29 -10.40 -9.98
C LEU A 62 -4.77 -10.08 -9.76
N THR A 63 -5.35 -10.64 -8.70
CA THR A 63 -6.76 -10.42 -8.34
C THR A 63 -6.86 -9.90 -6.91
N LEU A 64 -7.86 -9.05 -6.65
CA LEU A 64 -8.10 -8.56 -5.29
C LEU A 64 -8.26 -9.69 -4.27
N ASP A 65 -8.96 -10.77 -4.62
CA ASP A 65 -9.17 -11.93 -3.76
C ASP A 65 -7.85 -12.63 -3.39
N ALA A 66 -6.91 -12.78 -4.32
CA ALA A 66 -5.60 -13.36 -4.05
C ALA A 66 -4.79 -12.48 -3.08
N PHE A 67 -4.81 -11.15 -3.24
CA PHE A 67 -4.14 -10.23 -2.32
C PHE A 67 -4.79 -10.20 -0.93
N ILE A 68 -6.12 -10.24 -0.84
CA ILE A 68 -6.83 -10.38 0.44
C ILE A 68 -6.38 -11.66 1.14
N LYS A 69 -6.34 -12.79 0.44
CA LYS A 69 -5.87 -14.07 0.98
C LYS A 69 -4.40 -14.02 1.41
N ALA A 70 -3.55 -13.34 0.65
CA ALA A 70 -2.14 -13.14 1.00
C ALA A 70 -2.02 -12.45 2.37
N TYR A 71 -2.69 -11.31 2.57
CA TYR A 71 -2.67 -10.62 3.87
C TYR A 71 -3.40 -11.39 4.98
N GLN A 72 -4.41 -12.19 4.66
CA GLN A 72 -5.06 -13.08 5.64
C GLN A 72 -4.08 -14.09 6.25
N THR A 73 -3.04 -14.51 5.53
CA THR A 73 -1.97 -15.35 6.11
C THR A 73 -1.23 -14.68 7.26
N MET A 74 -1.29 -13.35 7.33
CA MET A 74 -0.68 -12.52 8.39
C MET A 74 -1.69 -12.09 9.46
N GLY A 75 -2.89 -12.67 9.47
CA GLY A 75 -3.96 -12.39 10.42
C GLY A 75 -4.80 -11.15 10.10
N TYR A 76 -4.71 -10.60 8.90
CA TYR A 76 -5.62 -9.54 8.46
C TYR A 76 -7.00 -10.09 8.10
N GLU A 77 -8.05 -9.32 8.38
CA GLU A 77 -9.44 -9.61 8.04
C GLU A 77 -10.07 -8.42 7.29
N CYS A 78 -11.11 -8.68 6.50
CA CYS A 78 -11.86 -7.62 5.80
C CYS A 78 -12.49 -6.62 6.78
N CYS A 79 -12.36 -5.34 6.45
CA CYS A 79 -12.88 -4.22 7.21
C CYS A 79 -13.51 -3.20 6.27
N ASP A 80 -14.67 -2.68 6.64
CA ASP A 80 -15.42 -1.73 5.79
C ASP A 80 -15.15 -0.26 6.13
N ASN A 81 -14.23 0.02 7.06
CA ASN A 81 -13.91 1.40 7.46
C ASN A 81 -12.40 1.64 7.58
N CYS A 82 -11.98 2.80 7.11
CA CYS A 82 -10.60 3.29 7.14
C CYS A 82 -10.28 4.14 8.38
N ASN A 83 -11.22 4.28 9.33
CA ASN A 83 -11.01 5.09 10.53
C ASN A 83 -9.95 4.46 11.42
N LEU A 84 -9.10 5.28 12.04
CA LEU A 84 -8.14 4.82 13.04
C LEU A 84 -8.86 4.11 14.19
N GLU A 85 -8.40 2.91 14.55
CA GLU A 85 -8.99 2.08 15.58
C GLU A 85 -7.87 1.63 16.55
N PRO A 86 -7.84 2.12 17.80
CA PRO A 86 -6.81 1.74 18.76
C PRO A 86 -6.71 0.22 18.93
N GLY A 87 -5.49 -0.31 18.89
CA GLY A 87 -5.22 -1.75 18.99
C GLY A 87 -5.36 -2.51 17.67
N PHE A 88 -5.60 -1.84 16.54
CA PHE A 88 -5.64 -2.47 15.22
C PHE A 88 -4.72 -1.77 14.22
N GLN A 89 -4.01 -2.59 13.44
CA GLN A 89 -3.28 -2.17 12.25
C GLN A 89 -4.20 -2.31 11.05
N LYS A 90 -4.30 -1.28 10.21
CA LYS A 90 -5.07 -1.33 8.97
C LYS A 90 -4.17 -1.21 7.74
N ILE A 91 -4.60 -1.83 6.66
CA ILE A 91 -4.04 -1.65 5.31
C ILE A 91 -5.17 -1.36 4.31
N ALA A 92 -4.84 -0.65 3.24
CA ALA A 92 -5.74 -0.32 2.15
C ALA A 92 -5.16 -0.89 0.86
N ILE A 93 -5.96 -1.61 0.09
CA ILE A 93 -5.62 -2.11 -1.25
C ILE A 93 -6.33 -1.23 -2.26
N TYR A 94 -5.56 -0.64 -3.17
CA TYR A 94 -6.06 0.17 -4.26
C TYR A 94 -6.10 -0.67 -5.53
N THR A 95 -7.18 -0.55 -6.30
CA THR A 95 -7.35 -1.30 -7.54
C THR A 95 -7.66 -0.42 -8.73
N TYR A 96 -7.17 -0.82 -9.89
CA TYR A 96 -7.52 -0.26 -11.19
C TYR A 96 -8.00 -1.41 -12.09
N ASN A 97 -9.20 -1.25 -12.68
CA ASN A 97 -9.85 -2.31 -13.45
C ASN A 97 -9.97 -3.66 -12.71
N GLY A 98 -10.11 -3.63 -11.38
CA GLY A 98 -10.21 -4.82 -10.53
C GLY A 98 -8.88 -5.49 -10.18
N GLU A 99 -7.76 -5.00 -10.71
CA GLU A 99 -6.42 -5.51 -10.38
C GLU A 99 -5.78 -4.64 -9.30
N PRO A 100 -5.17 -5.23 -8.25
CA PRO A 100 -4.40 -4.50 -7.25
C PRO A 100 -3.21 -3.77 -7.87
N GLN A 101 -3.11 -2.47 -7.61
CA GLN A 101 -2.02 -1.62 -8.11
C GLN A 101 -1.18 -1.01 -7.00
N HIS A 102 -1.75 -0.85 -5.81
CA HIS A 102 -1.06 -0.22 -4.68
C HIS A 102 -1.59 -0.73 -3.35
N ALA A 103 -0.77 -0.64 -2.32
CA ALA A 103 -1.19 -0.86 -0.93
C ALA A 103 -0.56 0.17 0.01
N ALA A 104 -1.30 0.54 1.06
CA ALA A 104 -0.83 1.46 2.08
C ALA A 104 -1.21 0.95 3.47
N ARG A 105 -0.40 1.28 4.48
CA ARG A 105 -0.60 0.91 5.89
C ARG A 105 -0.97 2.15 6.70
N GLN A 106 -1.95 2.04 7.60
CA GLN A 106 -2.35 3.15 8.46
C GLN A 106 -1.36 3.32 9.62
N GLU A 107 -0.94 4.54 9.90
CA GLU A 107 -0.07 4.88 11.03
C GLU A 107 -0.90 5.28 12.26
N GLU A 108 -0.25 5.38 13.43
CA GLU A 108 -0.93 5.67 14.71
C GLU A 108 -1.61 7.04 14.78
N ASP A 109 -1.26 7.96 13.89
CA ASP A 109 -1.91 9.28 13.77
C ASP A 109 -3.06 9.31 12.75
N GLY A 110 -3.40 8.15 12.17
CA GLY A 110 -4.50 7.99 11.22
C GLY A 110 -4.14 8.32 9.77
N MET A 111 -2.94 8.84 9.51
CA MET A 111 -2.39 8.97 8.17
C MET A 111 -2.02 7.59 7.61
N TRP A 112 -1.74 7.53 6.31
CA TRP A 112 -1.37 6.31 5.61
C TRP A 112 0.07 6.41 5.14
N LYS A 113 0.79 5.30 5.17
CA LYS A 113 2.18 5.21 4.72
C LYS A 113 2.31 4.12 3.67
N SER A 114 3.07 4.39 2.61
CA SER A 114 3.30 3.43 1.54
C SER A 114 4.56 3.71 0.75
N LYS A 115 5.08 2.66 0.12
CA LYS A 115 6.18 2.70 -0.84
C LYS A 115 5.69 3.12 -2.23
N LEU A 116 6.32 4.09 -2.88
CA LEU A 116 5.92 4.50 -4.24
C LEU A 116 6.67 3.73 -5.33
N GLY A 117 6.27 2.49 -5.58
CA GLY A 117 6.93 1.65 -6.59
C GLY A 117 8.41 1.50 -6.25
N ASP A 118 9.30 1.94 -7.13
CA ASP A 118 10.76 1.90 -6.92
C ASP A 118 11.32 3.20 -6.28
N TRP A 119 10.45 4.12 -5.86
CA TRP A 119 10.84 5.43 -5.33
C TRP A 119 10.85 5.48 -3.80
N GLU A 120 10.54 6.61 -3.18
CA GLU A 120 10.53 6.77 -1.72
C GLU A 120 9.27 6.19 -1.06
N ASP A 121 9.34 5.98 0.25
CA ASP A 121 8.18 5.90 1.12
C ASP A 121 7.61 7.27 1.37
N ILE A 122 6.28 7.37 1.36
CA ILE A 122 5.58 8.57 1.74
C ILE A 122 4.54 8.29 2.80
N LYS A 123 4.31 9.28 3.66
CA LYS A 123 3.14 9.40 4.53
C LYS A 123 2.15 10.35 3.86
N HIS A 124 0.87 10.01 3.81
CA HIS A 124 -0.13 10.71 3.02
C HIS A 124 -1.54 10.50 3.57
N GLU A 125 -2.48 11.37 3.19
CA GLU A 125 -3.90 11.10 3.33
C GLU A 125 -4.32 9.92 2.43
N LEU A 126 -5.31 9.12 2.83
CA LEU A 126 -5.72 7.91 2.09
C LEU A 126 -6.03 8.21 0.61
N GLN A 127 -6.80 9.27 0.34
CA GLN A 127 -7.19 9.67 -1.02
C GLN A 127 -6.05 10.34 -1.80
N GLY A 128 -4.94 10.68 -1.14
CA GLY A 128 -3.81 11.38 -1.74
C GLY A 128 -3.15 10.61 -2.89
N LEU A 129 -3.21 9.28 -2.86
CA LEU A 129 -2.68 8.40 -3.91
C LEU A 129 -3.73 7.83 -4.87
N GLU A 130 -5.01 8.16 -4.69
CA GLU A 130 -6.04 7.72 -5.64
C GLU A 130 -5.80 8.33 -7.01
N ASN A 131 -5.66 7.45 -8.01
CA ASN A 131 -5.61 7.82 -9.41
C ASN A 131 -6.23 6.66 -10.23
N PRO A 132 -7.47 6.81 -10.73
CA PRO A 132 -8.19 5.73 -11.41
C PRO A 132 -7.58 5.32 -12.77
N ASN A 133 -6.42 5.88 -13.17
CA ASN A 133 -5.68 5.49 -14.36
C ASN A 133 -4.22 5.05 -14.04
N TYR A 134 -3.87 4.91 -12.76
CA TYR A 134 -2.52 4.51 -12.35
C TYR A 134 -2.56 3.61 -11.10
N TYR A 135 -2.58 4.18 -9.89
CA TYR A 135 -2.64 3.41 -8.64
C TYR A 135 -4.04 2.96 -8.25
N GLY A 136 -5.05 3.34 -9.03
CA GLY A 136 -6.43 2.96 -8.78
C GLY A 136 -7.08 3.79 -7.68
N VAL A 137 -8.14 3.23 -7.11
CA VAL A 137 -8.89 3.79 -5.97
C VAL A 137 -8.95 2.76 -4.86
N VAL A 138 -9.16 3.19 -3.62
CA VAL A 138 -9.26 2.26 -2.48
C VAL A 138 -10.48 1.35 -2.67
N GLU A 139 -10.22 0.04 -2.76
CA GLU A 139 -11.28 -0.96 -2.97
C GLU A 139 -11.53 -1.78 -1.71
N GLN A 140 -10.48 -2.13 -0.96
CA GLN A 140 -10.60 -2.95 0.25
C GLN A 140 -9.73 -2.41 1.38
N ILE A 141 -10.31 -2.26 2.57
CA ILE A 141 -9.56 -2.10 3.82
C ILE A 141 -9.46 -3.45 4.53
N LEU A 142 -8.29 -3.76 5.07
CA LEU A 142 -8.08 -4.92 5.92
C LEU A 142 -7.59 -4.46 7.30
N LYS A 143 -7.87 -5.24 8.34
CA LYS A 143 -7.36 -4.97 9.70
C LYS A 143 -6.87 -6.21 10.42
N ARG A 144 -5.88 -6.05 11.30
CA ARG A 144 -5.44 -7.08 12.26
C ARG A 144 -5.18 -6.46 13.63
N PRO A 145 -5.30 -7.21 14.75
CA PRO A 145 -4.88 -6.73 16.06
C PRO A 145 -3.38 -6.41 16.09
N ILE A 146 -3.00 -5.32 16.75
CA ILE A 146 -1.60 -5.03 17.11
C ILE A 146 -1.27 -5.88 18.34
N SER A 147 -0.19 -6.67 18.29
CA SER A 147 0.27 -7.51 19.40
C SER A 147 1.23 -6.76 20.32
#